data_AF-A0A4Q9VBY8-F1
#
_entry.id   AF-A0A4Q9VBY8-F1
#
_cell.length_a   1.000
_cell.length_b   1.000
_cell.length_c   1.000
_cell.angle_alpha   90.00
_cell.angle_beta   90.00
_cell.angle_gamma   90.00
#
_symmetry.space_group_name_H-M   'P 1'
#
loop_
_entity.id
_entity.type
_entity.pdbx_description
1 polymer ?
#
loop_
_entity_poly.entity_id
_entity_poly.type
_entity_poly.pdbx_seq_one_letter_code
_entity_poly.pdbx_strand_id
1 'polypeptide(L)'
;MGAFGREEFARLAEVLAALRGSFVLSINDTPEVRRIFSAFDQAEVELTYTVGNGAPKAVGELIITPPGMKRREKARGLFDEG
;
A
#
# COMPACT_ATOMS: atom_id res chain seq x y z
N MET A 1 -5.43 23.42 5.03
CA MET A 1 -5.78 22.36 4.06
C MET A 1 -5.63 21.04 4.76
N GLY A 2 -6.73 20.27 4.85
CA GLY A 2 -6.85 19.10 5.74
C GLY A 2 -5.80 18.05 5.41
N ALA A 3 -4.86 17.85 6.33
CA ALA A 3 -3.97 16.70 6.28
C ALA A 3 -4.83 15.44 6.45
N PHE A 4 -4.57 14.43 5.63
CA PHE A 4 -5.00 13.06 5.88
C PHE A 4 -4.44 12.64 7.25
N GLY A 5 -5.19 12.90 8.31
CA GLY A 5 -4.84 12.52 9.67
C GLY A 5 -5.16 11.05 9.91
N ARG A 6 -4.72 10.53 11.05
CA ARG A 6 -5.02 9.17 11.52
C ARG A 6 -6.47 8.76 11.35
N GLU A 7 -7.40 9.67 11.66
CA GLU A 7 -8.83 9.40 11.62
C GLU A 7 -9.33 9.10 10.19
N GLU A 8 -8.77 9.77 9.19
CA GLU A 8 -9.14 9.51 7.80
C GLU A 8 -8.57 8.17 7.30
N PHE A 9 -7.37 7.80 7.74
CA PHE A 9 -6.81 6.47 7.47
C PHE A 9 -7.59 5.35 8.16
N ALA A 10 -8.06 5.59 9.39
CA ALA A 10 -8.92 4.64 10.09
C ALA A 10 -10.27 4.45 9.37
N ARG A 11 -10.92 5.55 8.95
CA ARG A 11 -12.14 5.49 8.15
C ARG A 11 -11.89 4.76 6.82
N LEU A 12 -10.77 5.01 6.16
CA LEU A 12 -10.41 4.29 4.93
C LEU A 12 -10.28 2.79 5.17
N ALA A 13 -9.63 2.37 6.27
CA ALA A 13 -9.55 0.96 6.64
C ALA A 13 -10.92 0.33 6.86
N GLU A 14 -11.86 1.04 7.51
CA GLU A 14 -13.24 0.58 7.68
C GLU A 14 -13.97 0.39 6.35
N VAL A 15 -13.83 1.36 5.43
CA VAL A 15 -14.42 1.27 4.08
C VAL A 15 -13.85 0.07 3.32
N LEU A 16 -12.53 -0.11 3.34
CA LEU A 16 -11.86 -1.24 2.68
C LEU A 16 -12.29 -2.59 3.27
N ALA A 17 -12.51 -2.66 4.58
CA ALA A 17 -13.00 -3.88 5.24
C ALA A 17 -14.44 -4.23 4.85
N ALA A 18 -15.26 -3.24 4.51
CA ALA A 18 -16.63 -3.44 4.06
C ALA A 18 -16.77 -3.79 2.56
N LEU A 19 -15.68 -3.69 1.78
CA LEU A 19 -15.71 -4.02 0.37
C LEU A 19 -15.96 -5.52 0.15
N ARG A 20 -16.97 -5.84 -0.67
CA ARG A 20 -17.28 -7.22 -1.09
C ARG A 20 -16.41 -7.71 -2.27
N GLY A 21 -15.34 -6.99 -2.59
CA GLY A 21 -14.49 -7.21 -3.76
C GLY A 21 -13.01 -7.11 -3.42
N SER A 22 -12.15 -7.20 -4.43
CA SER A 22 -10.70 -7.06 -4.26
C SER A 22 -10.27 -5.60 -4.34
N PHE A 23 -9.22 -5.24 -3.62
CA PHE A 23 -8.58 -3.93 -3.71
C PHE A 23 -7.05 -4.07 -3.70
N VAL A 24 -6.37 -3.02 -4.14
CA VAL A 24 -4.94 -2.83 -3.96
C VAL A 24 -4.74 -1.38 -3.54
N LEU A 25 -4.07 -1.15 -2.42
CA LEU A 25 -3.71 0.18 -1.93
C LEU A 25 -2.19 0.26 -1.82
N SER A 26 -1.57 1.24 -2.51
CA SER A 26 -0.18 1.62 -2.25
C SER A 26 -0.14 2.81 -1.28
N ILE A 27 0.73 2.73 -0.27
CA ILE A 27 0.88 3.77 0.74
C ILE A 27 2.31 3.75 1.30
N ASN A 28 2.80 4.90 1.79
CA ASN A 28 4.09 4.98 2.45
C ASN A 28 4.19 4.02 3.65
N ASP A 29 5.30 3.32 3.75
CA ASP A 29 5.62 2.47 4.88
C ASP A 29 5.99 3.31 6.10
N THR A 30 5.07 3.34 7.06
CA THR A 30 5.31 3.91 8.38
C THR A 30 4.76 2.98 9.46
N PRO A 31 5.30 3.03 10.69
CA PRO A 31 4.76 2.25 11.81
C PRO A 31 3.28 2.55 12.11
N GLU A 32 2.78 3.71 11.72
CA GLU A 32 1.38 4.11 11.90
C GLU A 32 0.47 3.44 10.86
N VAL A 33 0.86 3.48 9.58
CA VAL A 33 0.16 2.79 8.50
C VAL A 33 0.09 1.29 8.74
N ARG A 34 1.21 0.66 9.12
CA ARG A 34 1.24 -0.79 9.44
C ARG A 34 0.23 -1.17 10.53
N ARG A 35 0.07 -0.31 11.54
CA ARG A 35 -0.90 -0.51 12.64
C ARG A 35 -2.34 -0.37 12.16
N ILE A 36 -2.65 0.71 11.42
CA ILE A 36 -4.01 1.01 10.95
C ILE A 36 -4.51 -0.10 10.01
N PHE A 37 -3.65 -0.60 9.12
CA PHE A 37 -4.01 -1.61 8.12
C PHE A 37 -3.62 -3.04 8.50
N SER A 38 -3.45 -3.32 9.80
CA SER A 38 -3.01 -4.63 10.32
C SER A 38 -3.99 -5.79 10.04
N ALA A 39 -5.25 -5.49 9.72
CA ALA A 39 -6.26 -6.48 9.36
C ALA A 39 -6.16 -6.99 7.90
N PHE A 40 -5.24 -6.44 7.11
CA PHE A 40 -5.07 -6.72 5.68
C PHE A 40 -3.70 -7.34 5.41
N ASP A 41 -3.56 -7.98 4.24
CA ASP A 41 -2.26 -8.50 3.79
C ASP A 41 -1.37 -7.32 3.37
N GLN A 42 -0.11 -7.30 3.80
CA GLN A 42 0.85 -6.21 3.54
C GLN A 42 2.12 -6.76 2.88
N ALA A 43 2.51 -6.16 1.74
CA ALA A 43 3.77 -6.45 1.07
C ALA A 43 4.64 -5.19 0.99
N GLU A 44 5.88 -5.30 1.45
CA GLU A 44 6.86 -4.22 1.40
C GLU A 44 7.50 -4.15 0.01
N VAL A 45 7.61 -2.94 -0.52
CA VAL A 45 8.30 -2.64 -1.77
C VAL A 45 9.27 -1.50 -1.50
N GLU A 46 10.56 -1.76 -1.72
CA GLU A 46 11.58 -0.73 -1.61
C GLU A 46 11.47 0.21 -2.82
N LEU A 47 10.97 1.42 -2.60
CA LEU A 47 10.98 2.49 -3.60
C LEU A 47 11.79 3.67 -3.10
N THR A 48 12.76 4.09 -3.90
CA THR A 48 13.56 5.27 -3.59
C THR A 48 12.92 6.47 -4.30
N TYR A 49 11.94 7.12 -3.67
CA TYR A 49 11.42 8.39 -4.18
C TYR A 49 12.24 9.57 -3.66
N THR A 50 12.88 10.30 -4.58
CA THR A 50 13.50 11.60 -4.31
C THR A 50 12.42 12.69 -4.32
N VAL A 51 11.93 13.09 -3.15
CA VAL A 51 11.06 14.28 -3.05
C VAL A 51 11.93 15.53 -3.14
N GLY A 52 11.62 16.42 -4.08
CA GLY A 52 12.43 17.58 -4.48
C GLY A 52 12.89 18.50 -3.33
N ASN A 53 14.08 19.06 -3.53
CA ASN A 53 14.79 20.10 -2.75
C ASN A 53 15.06 19.85 -1.24
N GLY A 54 14.76 18.66 -0.73
CA GLY A 54 15.13 18.19 0.62
C GLY A 54 15.99 16.91 0.58
N ALA A 55 16.67 16.60 1.68
CA ALA A 55 17.51 15.41 1.78
C ALA A 55 16.72 14.14 1.40
N PRO A 56 17.29 13.23 0.59
CA PRO A 56 16.59 12.02 0.15
C PRO A 56 16.21 11.18 1.37
N LYS A 57 14.91 11.01 1.60
CA LYS A 57 14.39 10.09 2.61
C LYS A 57 13.97 8.83 1.89
N ALA A 58 14.69 7.73 2.12
CA ALA A 58 14.22 6.42 1.74
C ALA A 58 12.91 6.16 2.48
N VAL A 59 11.81 6.17 1.74
CA VAL A 59 10.48 5.81 2.25
C VAL A 59 10.06 4.57 1.48
N GLY A 60 10.04 3.42 2.17
CA GLY A 60 9.47 2.21 1.59
C GLY A 60 7.99 2.43 1.28
N GLU A 61 7.44 1.64 0.36
CA GLU A 61 5.99 1.56 0.14
C GLU A 61 5.45 0.23 0.65
N LEU A 62 4.18 0.24 1.08
CA LEU A 62 3.40 -0.93 1.39
C LEU A 62 2.29 -1.08 0.36
N ILE A 63 2.19 -2.29 -0.19
CA ILE A 63 1.04 -2.75 -0.94
C ILE A 63 0.12 -3.49 0.01
N ILE A 64 -1.09 -2.98 0.19
CA ILE A 64 -2.13 -3.53 1.06
C ILE A 64 -3.21 -4.18 0.19
N THR A 65 -3.57 -5.43 0.50
CA THR A 65 -4.60 -6.21 -0.21
C THR A 65 -5.57 -6.88 0.77
N PRO A 66 -6.78 -7.29 0.34
CA PRO A 66 -7.69 -8.05 1.17
C PRO A 66 -7.02 -9.31 1.74
N PRO A 67 -7.41 -9.74 2.96
CA PRO A 67 -6.83 -10.91 3.60
C PRO A 67 -7.09 -12.19 2.78
N GLY A 68 -6.06 -13.02 2.65
CA GLY A 68 -6.17 -14.31 1.95
C GLY A 68 -6.19 -14.17 0.43
N MET A 69 -5.86 -13.00 -0.11
CA MET A 69 -5.68 -12.83 -1.54
C MET A 69 -4.48 -13.67 -2.00
N LYS A 70 -4.76 -14.83 -2.62
CA LYS A 70 -3.72 -15.67 -3.23
C LYS A 70 -3.01 -14.84 -4.30
N ARG A 71 -1.78 -14.43 -4.00
CA ARG A 71 -0.88 -13.79 -4.96
C ARG A 71 -0.82 -14.70 -6.18
N ARG A 72 -1.42 -14.28 -7.30
CA ARG A 72 -1.28 -15.02 -8.56
C ARG A 72 0.18 -14.87 -8.97
N GLU A 73 0.99 -15.87 -8.63
CA GLU A 73 2.33 -15.96 -9.15
C GLU A 73 2.24 -16.08 -10.68
N LYS A 74 2.93 -15.16 -11.36
CA LYS A 74 3.14 -15.01 -12.81
C LYS A 74 2.23 -14.02 -13.54
N ALA A 75 2.67 -12.76 -13.56
CA ALA A 75 2.80 -12.02 -14.82
C ALA A 75 4.11 -12.44 -15.54
N ARG A 76 4.32 -13.75 -15.78
CA ARG A 76 5.38 -14.18 -16.68
C ARG A 76 4.79 -14.16 -18.09
N GLY A 77 5.22 -13.20 -18.90
CA GLY A 77 4.97 -13.18 -20.34
C GLY A 77 4.38 -11.89 -20.93
N LEU A 78 4.23 -10.79 -20.17
CA LEU A 78 3.67 -9.55 -20.73
C LEU A 78 4.68 -8.71 -21.54
N PHE A 79 5.97 -9.06 -21.50
CA PHE A 79 7.05 -8.38 -22.24
C PHE A 79 7.96 -9.37 -22.98
N ASP A 80 7.40 -10.47 -23.50
CA ASP A 80 8.12 -11.26 -24.50
C ASP A 80 8.00 -10.50 -25.83
N GLU A 81 8.97 -9.62 -26.10
CA GLU A 81 9.16 -9.01 -27.41
C GLU A 81 9.61 -10.11 -28.38
N GLY A 82 8.79 -10.35 -29.39
CA GLY A 82 9.13 -11.21 -30.54
C GLY A 82 10.01 -10.51 -31.56
#